data_AF-A0A1Q2ZUN2-F1
#
_entry.id   AF-A0A1Q2ZUN2-F1
#
_cell.length_a   1.000
_cell.length_b   1.000
_cell.length_c   1.000
_cell.angle_alpha   90.00
_cell.angle_beta   90.00
_cell.angle_gamma   90.00
#
_symmetry.space_group_name_H-M   'P 1'
#
loop_
_entity.id
_entity.type
_entity.pdbx_description
1 polymer ?
#
loop_
_entity_poly.entity_id
_entity_poly.type
_entity_poly.pdbx_seq_one_letter_code
_entity_poly.pdbx_strand_id
1 'polypeptide(L)'
;MDFLEEDELDLDLPTITEINRDLFIDQTHQEKEFDVDEFLINNNFQYVPLDSLIHDLSGLSKELEHALPEKIAGKYDDYLKFCKPYTDEDSQSILEIQRTKTDLNKFTTQLNQLTHKDLLRTQSTIDETVAYLRKLDSMIQQLQNHSQLPQLIQLAKEMSTCLHAMCGTDPLDPLLITELTIQLHNLMRRIRQLFDTLSDLNSPFLKHQRNGYQGLLQEFQISLKLLTARCLEDPNGNQKLSKVLVSILNSSR
;
A
#
# COMPACT_ATOMS: atom_id res chain seq x y z
N MET A 1 61.40 41.11 -76.61
CA MET A 1 60.03 40.63 -76.34
C MET A 1 60.14 39.11 -76.36
N ASP A 2 60.53 38.43 -75.27
CA ASP A 2 59.84 38.33 -73.95
C ASP A 2 58.40 37.82 -74.20
N PHE A 3 57.92 36.65 -73.73
CA PHE A 3 58.10 35.89 -72.49
C PHE A 3 57.68 34.40 -72.68
N LEU A 4 58.09 33.51 -71.77
CA LEU A 4 57.29 32.54 -70.97
C LEU A 4 58.28 31.60 -70.23
N GLU A 5 58.55 31.85 -68.94
CA GLU A 5 58.00 31.11 -67.76
C GLU A 5 58.69 29.75 -67.50
N GLU A 6 59.79 29.78 -66.75
CA GLU A 6 60.31 28.62 -65.99
C GLU A 6 59.89 28.81 -64.53
N ASP A 7 58.67 28.39 -64.19
CA ASP A 7 58.29 28.16 -62.80
C ASP A 7 59.20 27.05 -62.24
N GLU A 8 59.82 27.36 -61.10
CA GLU A 8 60.65 26.46 -60.30
C GLU A 8 59.91 25.14 -60.01
N LEU A 9 60.35 24.05 -60.66
CA LEU A 9 60.05 22.70 -60.22
C LEU A 9 60.74 22.48 -58.87
N ASP A 10 59.98 22.64 -57.79
CA ASP A 10 60.37 22.24 -56.44
C ASP A 10 60.39 20.70 -56.38
N LEU A 11 61.51 20.11 -56.80
CA LEU A 11 61.79 18.67 -56.74
C LEU A 11 62.30 18.33 -55.34
N ASP A 12 61.41 18.31 -54.36
CA ASP A 12 61.69 17.72 -53.05
C ASP A 12 61.98 16.22 -53.24
N LEU A 13 63.24 15.82 -53.00
CA LEU A 13 63.65 14.42 -53.05
C LEU A 13 62.93 13.64 -51.94
N PRO A 14 62.33 12.47 -52.23
CA PRO A 14 61.64 11.69 -51.22
C PRO A 14 62.60 11.25 -50.11
N THR A 15 62.35 11.71 -48.89
CA THR A 15 63.05 11.22 -47.70
C THR A 15 62.58 9.80 -47.39
N ILE A 16 63.54 8.87 -47.32
CA ILE A 16 63.30 7.49 -46.88
C ILE A 16 63.10 7.49 -45.37
N THR A 17 62.06 6.79 -44.90
CA THR A 17 61.77 6.65 -43.46
C THR A 17 62.71 5.62 -42.81
N GLU A 18 63.17 5.88 -41.57
CA GLU A 18 64.00 4.92 -40.84
C GLU A 18 63.19 3.68 -40.42
N ILE A 19 63.76 2.49 -40.62
CA ILE A 19 63.10 1.23 -40.25
C ILE A 19 63.13 1.07 -38.73
N ASN A 20 61.98 1.25 -38.09
CA ASN A 20 61.81 1.03 -36.66
C ASN A 20 60.50 0.27 -36.38
N ARG A 21 60.31 -0.13 -35.12
CA ARG A 21 59.11 -0.87 -34.68
C ARG A 21 57.82 -0.06 -34.89
N ASP A 22 57.90 1.27 -34.78
CA ASP A 22 56.73 2.14 -34.82
C ASP A 22 56.15 2.26 -36.24
N LEU A 23 56.98 2.07 -37.26
CA LEU A 23 56.60 2.02 -38.68
C LEU A 23 55.55 0.93 -39.00
N PHE A 24 55.49 -0.12 -38.18
CA PHE A 24 54.58 -1.25 -38.38
C PHE A 24 53.29 -1.15 -37.53
N ILE A 25 53.17 -0.15 -36.64
CA ILE A 25 52.01 -0.02 -35.74
C ILE A 25 50.73 0.21 -36.53
N ASP A 26 50.76 1.11 -37.52
CA ASP A 26 49.58 1.45 -38.33
C ASP A 26 49.07 0.27 -39.17
N GLN A 27 49.95 -0.70 -39.44
CA GLN A 27 49.63 -1.94 -40.18
C GLN A 27 49.08 -3.03 -39.25
N THR A 28 49.43 -3.03 -37.95
CA THR A 28 48.87 -3.99 -36.98
C THR A 28 47.41 -3.72 -36.59
N HIS A 29 46.90 -2.51 -36.84
CA HIS A 29 45.52 -2.13 -36.52
C HIS A 29 44.51 -2.47 -37.62
N GLN A 30 44.96 -2.94 -38.78
CA GLN A 30 44.11 -3.31 -39.90
C GLN A 30 43.93 -4.84 -39.93
N GLU A 31 42.69 -5.35 -39.94
CA GLU A 31 42.38 -6.80 -40.06
C GLU A 31 42.70 -7.38 -41.47
N LYS A 32 43.46 -6.66 -42.30
CA LYS A 32 43.79 -7.05 -43.68
C LYS A 32 45.16 -7.75 -43.75
N GLU A 33 45.31 -8.59 -44.76
CA GLU A 33 46.58 -9.22 -45.10
C GLU A 33 47.62 -8.14 -45.43
N PHE A 34 48.84 -8.28 -44.91
CA PHE A 34 49.88 -7.26 -45.01
C PHE A 34 50.30 -7.06 -46.47
N ASP A 35 49.96 -5.91 -47.05
CA ASP A 35 50.36 -5.55 -48.40
C ASP A 35 51.77 -4.95 -48.39
N VAL A 36 52.72 -5.78 -48.84
CA VAL A 36 54.14 -5.44 -48.90
C VAL A 36 54.37 -4.32 -49.92
N ASP A 37 53.64 -4.33 -51.04
CA ASP A 37 53.87 -3.39 -52.14
C ASP A 37 53.41 -2.00 -51.74
N GLU A 38 52.22 -1.90 -51.13
CA GLU A 38 51.70 -0.63 -50.59
C GLU A 38 52.60 -0.09 -49.45
N PHE A 39 53.12 -0.97 -48.59
CA PHE A 39 54.03 -0.59 -47.51
C PHE A 39 55.38 -0.03 -48.00
N LEU A 40 55.98 -0.68 -49.01
CA LEU A 40 57.25 -0.22 -49.60
C LEU A 40 57.07 1.10 -50.37
N ILE A 41 55.91 1.29 -51.00
CA ILE A 41 55.60 2.52 -51.75
C ILE A 41 55.39 3.70 -50.79
N ASN A 42 54.55 3.52 -49.77
CA ASN A 42 54.17 4.60 -48.85
C ASN A 42 55.34 5.13 -48.01
N ASN A 43 56.37 4.30 -47.80
CA ASN A 43 57.54 4.64 -46.99
C ASN A 43 58.78 4.99 -47.83
N ASN A 44 58.63 5.14 -49.15
CA ASN A 44 59.68 5.47 -50.10
C ASN A 44 60.84 4.44 -50.17
N PHE A 45 60.61 3.19 -49.76
CA PHE A 45 61.64 2.13 -49.82
C PHE A 45 61.95 1.63 -51.23
N GLN A 46 61.19 2.09 -52.23
CA GLN A 46 61.48 1.87 -53.66
C GLN A 46 62.86 2.39 -54.09
N TYR A 47 63.43 3.33 -53.33
CA TYR A 47 64.72 3.96 -53.62
C TYR A 47 65.89 3.35 -52.83
N VAL A 48 65.65 2.31 -52.02
CA VAL A 48 66.67 1.64 -51.19
C VAL A 48 67.12 0.34 -51.83
N PRO A 49 68.44 0.01 -51.83
CA PRO A 49 68.91 -1.30 -52.24
C PRO A 49 68.30 -2.41 -51.38
N LEU A 50 67.73 -3.43 -52.01
CA LEU A 50 67.10 -4.58 -51.34
C LEU A 50 68.01 -5.21 -50.26
N ASP A 51 69.32 -5.30 -50.50
CA ASP A 51 70.26 -5.89 -49.54
C ASP A 51 70.36 -5.09 -48.22
N SER A 52 70.25 -3.76 -48.28
CA SER A 52 70.24 -2.90 -47.09
C SER A 52 68.93 -3.06 -46.32
N LEU A 53 67.81 -3.06 -47.04
CA LEU A 53 66.49 -3.27 -46.44
C LEU A 53 66.39 -4.63 -45.74
N ILE A 54 66.92 -5.68 -46.36
CA ILE A 54 66.99 -7.03 -45.79
C ILE A 54 67.86 -7.04 -44.53
N HIS A 55 69.00 -6.34 -44.53
CA HIS A 55 69.87 -6.26 -43.37
C HIS A 55 69.18 -5.58 -42.19
N ASP A 56 68.55 -4.44 -42.44
CA ASP A 56 67.88 -3.63 -41.42
C ASP A 56 66.62 -4.32 -40.86
N LEU A 57 65.82 -4.96 -41.73
CA LEU A 57 64.68 -5.79 -41.30
C LEU A 57 65.13 -7.04 -40.52
N SER A 58 66.24 -7.67 -40.93
CA SER A 58 66.80 -8.81 -40.21
C SER A 58 67.34 -8.40 -38.83
N GLY A 59 67.91 -7.20 -38.72
CA GLY A 59 68.32 -6.60 -37.46
C GLY A 59 67.12 -6.38 -36.54
N LEU A 60 66.09 -5.70 -37.04
CA LEU A 60 64.85 -5.43 -36.29
C LEU A 60 64.14 -6.73 -35.85
N SER A 61 64.11 -7.75 -36.73
CA SER A 61 63.50 -9.05 -36.41
C SER A 61 64.19 -9.72 -35.22
N LYS A 62 65.54 -9.75 -35.22
CA LYS A 62 66.32 -10.32 -34.11
C LYS A 62 66.13 -9.56 -32.80
N GLU A 63 66.08 -8.22 -32.87
CA GLU A 63 65.79 -7.39 -31.71
C GLU A 63 64.39 -7.67 -31.16
N LEU A 64 63.41 -7.84 -32.04
CA LEU A 64 62.03 -8.14 -31.66
C LEU A 64 61.92 -9.54 -31.03
N GLU A 65 62.59 -10.54 -31.60
CA GLU A 65 62.67 -11.89 -31.03
C GLU A 65 63.26 -11.92 -29.62
N HIS A 66 64.22 -11.03 -29.32
CA HIS A 66 64.83 -10.94 -27.98
C HIS A 66 63.99 -10.09 -27.00
N ALA A 67 63.33 -9.03 -27.48
CA ALA A 67 62.54 -8.13 -26.64
C ALA A 67 61.11 -8.64 -26.31
N LEU A 68 60.52 -9.47 -27.19
CA LEU A 68 59.17 -10.01 -26.98
C LEU A 68 59.07 -10.89 -25.71
N PRO A 69 59.97 -11.88 -25.50
CA PRO A 69 59.91 -12.77 -24.35
C PRO A 69 60.03 -12.01 -23.03
N GLU A 70 60.90 -11.00 -22.95
CA GLU A 70 61.06 -10.20 -21.73
C GLU A 70 59.81 -9.38 -21.40
N LYS A 71 59.18 -8.76 -22.41
CA LYS A 71 57.93 -8.01 -22.22
C LYS A 71 56.74 -8.91 -21.91
N ILE A 72 56.71 -10.12 -22.45
CA ILE A 72 55.63 -11.09 -22.21
C ILE A 72 55.79 -11.74 -20.85
N ALA A 73 57.00 -12.17 -20.47
CA ALA A 73 57.27 -12.85 -19.21
C ALA A 73 56.81 -12.03 -17.99
N GLY A 74 57.11 -10.73 -17.96
CA GLY A 74 56.69 -9.84 -16.87
C GLY A 74 55.16 -9.72 -16.73
N LYS A 75 54.43 -9.69 -17.85
CA LYS A 75 52.95 -9.60 -17.83
C LYS A 75 52.27 -10.94 -17.58
N TYR A 76 52.88 -12.03 -18.01
CA TYR A 76 52.35 -13.38 -17.82
C TYR A 76 52.39 -13.80 -16.35
N ASP A 77 53.45 -13.42 -15.62
CA ASP A 77 53.56 -13.69 -14.19
C ASP A 77 52.49 -12.99 -13.36
N ASP A 78 52.17 -11.74 -13.68
CA ASP A 78 51.12 -10.99 -12.99
C ASP A 78 49.72 -11.53 -13.32
N TYR A 79 49.50 -11.95 -14.57
CA TYR A 79 48.29 -12.66 -14.97
C TYR A 79 48.14 -14.01 -14.22
N LEU A 80 49.21 -14.80 -14.11
CA LEU A 80 49.21 -16.05 -13.36
C LEU A 80 48.98 -15.83 -11.86
N LYS A 81 49.52 -14.76 -11.26
CA LYS A 81 49.22 -14.38 -9.87
C LYS A 81 47.77 -13.95 -9.68
N PHE A 82 47.16 -13.27 -10.64
CA PHE A 82 45.74 -12.94 -10.62
C PHE A 82 44.85 -14.17 -10.76
N CYS A 83 45.29 -15.18 -11.53
CA CYS A 83 44.54 -16.43 -11.72
C CYS A 83 44.70 -17.42 -10.56
N LYS A 84 45.78 -17.37 -9.78
CA LYS A 84 46.06 -18.27 -8.64
C LYS A 84 44.89 -18.44 -7.64
N PRO A 85 44.19 -17.37 -7.21
CA PRO A 85 43.06 -17.49 -6.28
C PRO A 85 41.81 -18.12 -6.88
N TYR A 86 41.77 -18.36 -8.20
CA TYR A 86 40.65 -18.96 -8.93
C TYR A 86 40.93 -20.41 -9.37
N THR A 87 42.14 -20.92 -9.11
CA THR A 87 42.57 -22.27 -9.50
C THR A 87 42.64 -23.25 -8.33
N ASP A 88 42.67 -22.78 -7.07
CA ASP A 88 42.64 -23.64 -5.88
C ASP A 88 41.20 -24.00 -5.45
N GLU A 89 40.98 -25.15 -4.81
CA GLU A 89 39.66 -25.60 -4.32
C GLU A 89 38.96 -24.56 -3.41
N ASP A 90 39.73 -23.74 -2.68
CA ASP A 90 39.24 -22.63 -1.85
C ASP A 90 38.48 -21.55 -2.66
N SER A 91 38.72 -21.47 -3.97
CA SER A 91 38.08 -20.50 -4.86
C SER A 91 36.58 -20.75 -5.05
N GLN A 92 36.16 -22.02 -5.08
CA GLN A 92 34.73 -22.36 -5.08
C GLN A 92 34.09 -21.96 -3.76
N SER A 93 34.76 -22.22 -2.63
CA SER A 93 34.25 -21.83 -1.31
C SER A 93 34.11 -20.30 -1.18
N ILE A 94 35.05 -19.51 -1.71
CA ILE A 94 34.97 -18.05 -1.71
C ILE A 94 33.80 -17.55 -2.58
N LEU A 95 33.61 -18.13 -3.77
CA LEU A 95 32.49 -17.79 -4.65
C LEU A 95 31.15 -18.18 -4.03
N GLU A 96 31.06 -19.34 -3.38
CA GLU A 96 29.88 -19.75 -2.63
C GLU A 96 29.59 -18.80 -1.48
N ILE A 97 30.60 -18.41 -0.68
CA ILE A 97 30.44 -17.43 0.41
C ILE A 97 29.94 -16.08 -0.13
N GLN A 98 30.45 -15.61 -1.27
CA GLN A 98 29.94 -14.38 -1.90
C GLN A 98 28.48 -14.54 -2.35
N ARG A 99 28.12 -15.71 -2.89
CA ARG A 99 26.74 -16.00 -3.31
C ARG A 99 25.81 -16.04 -2.10
N THR A 100 26.20 -16.75 -1.03
CA THR A 100 25.45 -16.80 0.23
C THR A 100 25.33 -15.42 0.87
N LYS A 101 26.38 -14.59 0.84
CA LYS A 101 26.32 -13.20 1.32
C LYS A 101 25.32 -12.37 0.51
N THR A 102 25.30 -12.57 -0.81
CA THR A 102 24.35 -11.88 -1.70
C THR A 102 22.91 -12.32 -1.42
N ASP A 103 22.69 -13.62 -1.21
CA ASP A 103 21.38 -14.18 -0.87
C ASP A 103 20.91 -13.75 0.52
N LEU A 104 21.80 -13.69 1.50
CA LEU A 104 21.52 -13.14 2.84
C LEU A 104 21.13 -11.65 2.77
N ASN A 105 21.81 -10.86 1.94
CA ASN A 105 21.47 -9.45 1.76
C ASN A 105 20.08 -9.29 1.11
N LYS A 106 19.77 -10.12 0.09
CA LYS A 106 18.44 -10.16 -0.52
C LYS A 106 17.37 -10.60 0.47
N PHE A 107 17.63 -11.63 1.25
CA PHE A 107 16.72 -12.10 2.27
C PHE A 107 16.47 -11.02 3.34
N THR A 108 17.52 -10.35 3.81
CA THR A 108 17.40 -9.28 4.81
C THR A 108 16.59 -8.09 4.28
N THR A 109 16.82 -7.70 3.02
CA THR A 109 16.03 -6.64 2.37
C THR A 109 14.57 -7.03 2.19
N GLN A 110 14.30 -8.26 1.77
CA GLN A 110 12.94 -8.81 1.68
C GLN A 110 12.26 -8.89 3.05
N LEU A 111 12.97 -9.34 4.08
CA LEU A 111 12.46 -9.42 5.46
C LEU A 111 12.12 -8.04 6.00
N ASN A 112 12.98 -7.04 5.77
CA ASN A 112 12.72 -5.65 6.14
C ASN A 112 11.51 -5.09 5.39
N GLN A 113 11.38 -5.37 4.09
CA GLN A 113 10.23 -4.93 3.31
C GLN A 113 8.92 -5.56 3.81
N LEU A 114 8.93 -6.86 4.12
CA LEU A 114 7.78 -7.58 4.64
C LEU A 114 7.37 -7.06 6.04
N THR A 115 8.32 -6.91 6.95
CA THR A 115 8.05 -6.50 8.34
C THR A 115 7.71 -5.02 8.47
N HIS A 116 8.43 -4.13 7.77
CA HIS A 116 8.30 -2.69 7.98
C HIS A 116 7.35 -2.00 6.99
N LYS A 117 7.03 -2.60 5.85
CA LYS A 117 6.06 -2.02 4.91
C LYS A 117 4.79 -2.84 4.83
N ASP A 118 4.91 -4.11 4.47
CA ASP A 118 3.72 -4.89 4.12
C ASP A 118 2.89 -5.23 5.35
N LEU A 119 3.51 -5.63 6.46
CA LEU A 119 2.80 -5.95 7.69
C LEU A 119 2.09 -4.72 8.27
N LEU A 120 2.77 -3.56 8.36
CA LEU A 120 2.16 -2.32 8.83
C LEU A 120 1.01 -1.85 7.92
N ARG A 121 1.19 -1.93 6.60
CA ARG A 121 0.13 -1.59 5.64
C ARG A 121 -1.08 -2.49 5.83
N THR A 122 -0.84 -3.81 5.93
CA THR A 122 -1.90 -4.80 6.10
C THR A 122 -2.63 -4.60 7.43
N GLN A 123 -1.90 -4.31 8.51
CA GLN A 123 -2.49 -3.98 9.80
C GLN A 123 -3.38 -2.74 9.71
N SER A 124 -2.91 -1.65 9.09
CA SER A 124 -3.72 -0.44 8.87
C SER A 124 -4.99 -0.74 8.08
N THR A 125 -4.89 -1.52 7.00
CA THR A 125 -6.06 -1.91 6.20
C THR A 125 -7.03 -2.76 7.01
N ILE A 126 -6.54 -3.70 7.81
CA ILE A 126 -7.38 -4.52 8.70
C ILE A 126 -8.08 -3.62 9.72
N ASP A 127 -7.37 -2.70 10.37
CA ASP A 127 -7.93 -1.79 11.38
C ASP A 127 -9.02 -0.89 10.79
N GLU A 128 -8.79 -0.33 9.60
CA GLU A 128 -9.79 0.44 8.85
C GLU A 128 -11.01 -0.41 8.49
N THR A 129 -10.78 -1.64 8.04
CA THR A 129 -11.86 -2.58 7.68
C THR A 129 -12.69 -2.95 8.91
N VAL A 130 -12.05 -3.24 10.04
CA VAL A 130 -12.74 -3.54 11.31
C VAL A 130 -13.52 -2.32 11.80
N ALA A 131 -12.93 -1.12 11.72
CA ALA A 131 -13.63 0.11 12.09
C ALA A 131 -14.86 0.36 11.20
N TYR A 132 -14.73 0.08 9.90
CA TYR A 132 -15.85 0.15 8.96
C TYR A 132 -16.95 -0.88 9.28
N LEU A 133 -16.59 -2.13 9.55
CA LEU A 133 -17.54 -3.18 9.94
C LEU A 133 -18.30 -2.81 11.22
N ARG A 134 -17.61 -2.27 12.23
CA ARG A 134 -18.26 -1.78 13.47
C ARG A 134 -19.27 -0.65 13.19
N LYS A 135 -18.96 0.25 12.25
CA LYS A 135 -19.90 1.30 11.83
C LYS A 135 -21.11 0.70 11.11
N LEU A 136 -20.90 -0.30 10.25
CA LEU A 136 -22.00 -1.02 9.59
C LEU A 136 -22.90 -1.72 10.61
N ASP A 137 -22.33 -2.40 11.60
CA ASP A 137 -23.11 -3.03 12.67
C ASP A 137 -23.97 -2.01 13.43
N SER A 138 -23.40 -0.86 13.77
CA SER A 138 -24.14 0.26 14.39
C SER A 138 -25.28 0.75 13.50
N MET A 139 -25.06 0.87 12.19
CA MET A 139 -26.11 1.28 11.24
C MET A 139 -27.22 0.24 11.13
N ILE A 140 -26.88 -1.05 11.13
CA ILE A 140 -27.85 -2.15 11.11
C ILE A 140 -28.73 -2.11 12.37
N GLN A 141 -28.13 -1.91 13.55
CA GLN A 141 -28.89 -1.75 14.79
C GLN A 141 -29.82 -0.54 14.75
N GLN A 142 -29.34 0.61 14.28
CA GLN A 142 -30.18 1.80 14.13
C GLN A 142 -31.33 1.57 13.15
N LEU A 143 -31.10 0.85 12.06
CA LEU A 143 -32.13 0.51 11.07
C LEU A 143 -33.20 -0.42 11.65
N GLN A 144 -32.78 -1.44 12.43
CA GLN A 144 -33.71 -2.33 13.14
C GLN A 144 -34.55 -1.55 14.16
N ASN A 145 -33.94 -0.64 14.93
CA ASN A 145 -34.67 0.21 15.86
C ASN A 145 -35.67 1.11 15.12
N HIS A 146 -35.27 1.69 14.00
CA HIS A 146 -36.12 2.54 13.16
C HIS A 146 -37.31 1.78 12.56
N SER A 147 -37.15 0.50 12.21
CA SER A 147 -38.23 -0.32 11.63
C SER A 147 -39.22 -0.84 12.68
N GLN A 148 -38.76 -1.14 13.91
CA GLN A 148 -39.62 -1.61 15.00
C GLN A 148 -40.44 -0.50 15.65
N LEU A 149 -39.92 0.73 15.67
CA LEU A 149 -40.50 1.86 16.38
C LEU A 149 -41.99 2.13 16.06
N PRO A 150 -42.45 2.14 14.79
CA PRO A 150 -43.86 2.38 14.47
C PRO A 150 -44.78 1.28 14.98
N GLN A 151 -44.33 0.02 14.94
CA GLN A 151 -45.10 -1.12 15.43
C GLN A 151 -45.30 -1.03 16.95
N LEU A 152 -44.24 -0.67 17.67
CA LEU A 152 -44.31 -0.46 19.12
C LEU A 152 -45.22 0.72 19.49
N ILE A 153 -45.14 1.83 18.74
CA ILE A 153 -46.03 2.99 18.95
C ILE A 153 -47.48 2.61 18.67
N GLN A 154 -47.75 1.85 17.61
CA GLN A 154 -49.10 1.41 17.27
C GLN A 154 -49.68 0.49 18.37
N LEU A 155 -48.91 -0.50 18.82
CA LEU A 155 -49.31 -1.37 19.93
C LEU A 155 -49.60 -0.57 21.20
N ALA A 156 -48.74 0.41 21.52
CA ALA A 156 -48.94 1.26 22.69
C ALA A 156 -50.21 2.14 22.57
N LYS A 157 -50.55 2.61 21.37
CA LYS A 157 -51.81 3.32 21.11
C LYS A 157 -53.03 2.43 21.33
N GLU A 158 -52.99 1.20 20.83
CA GLU A 158 -54.07 0.23 21.02
C GLU A 158 -54.27 -0.10 22.51
N MET A 159 -53.17 -0.34 23.23
CA MET A 159 -53.20 -0.55 24.68
C MET A 159 -53.71 0.68 25.45
N SER A 160 -53.29 1.89 25.06
CA SER A 160 -53.74 3.15 25.66
C SER A 160 -55.24 3.38 25.45
N THR A 161 -55.73 3.12 24.23
CA THR A 161 -57.15 3.22 23.89
C THR A 161 -57.98 2.20 24.68
N CYS A 162 -57.49 0.96 24.80
CA CYS A 162 -58.13 -0.08 25.59
C CYS A 162 -58.16 0.31 27.08
N LEU A 163 -57.05 0.80 27.64
CA LEU A 163 -56.98 1.27 29.01
C LEU A 163 -57.97 2.42 29.26
N HIS A 164 -58.03 3.39 28.35
CA HIS A 164 -58.94 4.52 28.45
C HIS A 164 -60.41 4.08 28.42
N ALA A 165 -60.76 3.16 27.50
CA ALA A 165 -62.11 2.60 27.42
C ALA A 165 -62.49 1.84 28.70
N MET A 166 -61.56 1.04 29.25
CA MET A 166 -61.75 0.32 30.50
C MET A 166 -61.94 1.25 31.70
N CYS A 167 -61.31 2.43 31.71
CA CYS A 167 -61.53 3.43 32.76
C CYS A 167 -62.96 4.01 32.76
N GLY A 168 -63.65 3.96 31.61
CA GLY A 168 -65.01 4.47 31.43
C GLY A 168 -66.13 3.44 31.61
N THR A 169 -65.80 2.16 31.75
CA THR A 169 -66.78 1.07 31.92
C THR A 169 -66.84 0.60 33.36
N ASP A 170 -68.04 0.61 33.95
CA ASP A 170 -68.33 -0.06 35.23
C ASP A 170 -69.03 -1.41 34.95
N PRO A 171 -68.61 -2.54 35.56
CA PRO A 171 -67.61 -2.70 36.61
C PRO A 171 -66.18 -2.82 36.08
N LEU A 172 -65.24 -2.23 36.84
CA LEU A 172 -63.81 -2.22 36.58
C LEU A 172 -63.15 -3.53 37.04
N ASP A 173 -62.31 -4.15 36.22
CA ASP A 173 -61.39 -5.21 36.68
C ASP A 173 -60.06 -4.57 37.15
N PRO A 174 -59.83 -4.44 38.47
CA PRO A 174 -58.66 -3.75 39.01
C PRO A 174 -57.36 -4.52 38.70
N LEU A 175 -57.41 -5.84 38.50
CA LEU A 175 -56.22 -6.65 38.24
C LEU A 175 -55.75 -6.46 36.80
N LEU A 176 -56.69 -6.52 35.85
CA LEU A 176 -56.41 -6.31 34.43
C LEU A 176 -55.91 -4.88 34.16
N ILE A 177 -56.52 -3.87 34.78
CA ILE A 177 -56.10 -2.47 34.62
C ILE A 177 -54.72 -2.22 35.22
N THR A 178 -54.43 -2.81 36.38
CA THR A 178 -53.11 -2.69 37.01
C THR A 178 -52.04 -3.27 36.09
N GLU A 179 -52.25 -4.47 35.56
CA GLU A 179 -51.30 -5.12 34.65
C GLU A 179 -51.14 -4.33 33.34
N LEU A 180 -52.25 -3.90 32.73
CA LEU A 180 -52.23 -3.11 31.49
C LEU A 180 -51.47 -1.79 31.67
N THR A 181 -51.63 -1.14 32.83
CA THR A 181 -50.91 0.11 33.17
C THR A 181 -49.40 -0.13 33.31
N ILE A 182 -48.99 -1.24 33.95
CA ILE A 182 -47.56 -1.62 34.07
C ILE A 182 -46.97 -1.88 32.69
N GLN A 183 -47.63 -2.71 31.89
CA GLN A 183 -47.14 -3.10 30.57
C GLN A 183 -47.04 -1.89 29.63
N LEU A 184 -48.02 -1.00 29.65
CA LEU A 184 -48.01 0.24 28.86
C LEU A 184 -46.89 1.18 29.31
N HIS A 185 -46.66 1.35 30.62
CA HIS A 185 -45.54 2.15 31.12
C HIS A 185 -44.18 1.60 30.67
N ASN A 186 -43.98 0.29 30.78
CA ASN A 186 -42.75 -0.38 30.32
C ASN A 186 -42.54 -0.20 28.81
N LEU A 187 -43.61 -0.33 28.02
CA LEU A 187 -43.57 -0.12 26.58
C LEU A 187 -43.23 1.33 26.22
N MET A 188 -43.82 2.31 26.90
CA MET A 188 -43.49 3.73 26.71
C MET A 188 -42.04 4.06 27.05
N ARG A 189 -41.49 3.46 28.11
CA ARG A 189 -40.09 3.62 28.49
C ARG A 189 -39.16 3.01 27.44
N ARG A 190 -39.50 1.83 26.91
CA ARG A 190 -38.74 1.20 25.82
C ARG A 190 -38.75 2.05 24.55
N ILE A 191 -39.91 2.60 24.17
CA ILE A 191 -40.02 3.52 23.01
C ILE A 191 -39.15 4.76 23.21
N ARG A 192 -39.15 5.36 24.42
CA ARG A 192 -38.28 6.49 24.75
C ARG A 192 -36.79 6.15 24.59
N GLN A 193 -36.35 5.01 25.12
CA GLN A 193 -34.97 4.55 24.97
C GLN A 193 -34.58 4.35 23.50
N LEU A 194 -35.50 3.84 22.67
CA LEU A 194 -35.26 3.72 21.23
C LEU A 194 -35.10 5.10 20.57
N PHE A 195 -35.91 6.10 20.94
CA PHE A 195 -35.73 7.46 20.45
C PHE A 195 -34.41 8.10 20.88
N ASP A 196 -33.89 7.76 22.06
CA ASP A 196 -32.59 8.23 22.55
C ASP A 196 -31.45 7.64 21.71
N THR A 197 -31.52 6.34 21.35
CA THR A 197 -30.52 5.72 20.44
C THR A 197 -30.54 6.28 19.01
N LEU A 198 -31.62 6.98 18.64
CA LEU A 198 -31.82 7.60 17.33
C LEU A 198 -31.76 9.14 17.41
N SER A 199 -31.26 9.71 18.52
CA SER A 199 -31.26 11.16 18.77
C SER A 199 -30.53 11.96 17.69
N ASP A 200 -29.43 11.39 17.19
CA ASP A 200 -28.50 12.05 16.28
C ASP A 200 -29.02 12.06 14.83
N LEU A 201 -30.08 11.28 14.56
CA LEU A 201 -30.68 11.18 13.24
C LEU A 201 -31.77 12.25 13.07
N ASN A 202 -31.47 13.28 12.29
CA ASN A 202 -32.45 14.29 11.89
C ASN A 202 -33.29 13.81 10.70
N SER A 203 -34.21 12.87 10.96
CA SER A 203 -35.16 12.34 9.96
C SER A 203 -36.58 12.93 10.15
N PRO A 204 -37.25 13.39 9.06
CA PRO A 204 -38.67 13.78 9.12
C PRO A 204 -39.58 12.66 9.64
N PHE A 205 -39.24 11.40 9.35
CA PHE A 205 -39.97 10.25 9.85
C PHE A 205 -39.89 10.15 11.38
N LEU A 206 -38.69 10.29 11.95
CA LEU A 206 -38.51 10.26 13.40
C LEU A 206 -39.24 11.43 14.08
N LYS A 207 -39.30 12.60 13.44
CA LYS A 207 -40.13 13.72 13.93
C LYS A 207 -41.62 13.35 13.95
N HIS A 208 -42.12 12.72 12.89
CA HIS A 208 -43.52 12.25 12.87
C HIS A 208 -43.80 11.22 13.97
N GLN A 209 -42.90 10.25 14.16
CA GLN A 209 -43.03 9.25 15.22
C GLN A 209 -42.93 9.88 16.61
N ARG A 210 -42.06 10.87 16.83
CA ARG A 210 -41.97 11.62 18.10
C ARG A 210 -43.27 12.36 18.41
N ASN A 211 -43.87 13.01 17.41
CA ASN A 211 -45.17 13.67 17.58
C ASN A 211 -46.25 12.64 17.95
N GLY A 212 -46.27 11.48 17.28
CA GLY A 212 -47.18 10.39 17.61
C GLY A 212 -46.99 9.85 19.02
N TYR A 213 -45.74 9.72 19.47
CA TYR A 213 -45.40 9.32 20.84
C TYR A 213 -45.80 10.38 21.88
N GLN A 214 -45.64 11.66 21.58
CA GLN A 214 -46.09 12.75 22.47
C GLN A 214 -47.61 12.73 22.65
N GLY A 215 -48.38 12.52 21.58
CA GLY A 215 -49.83 12.35 21.67
C GLY A 215 -50.22 11.16 22.56
N LEU A 216 -49.57 10.02 22.34
CA LEU A 216 -49.75 8.82 23.17
C LEU A 216 -49.41 9.07 24.65
N LEU A 217 -48.34 9.80 24.93
CA LEU A 217 -47.94 10.14 26.30
C LEU A 217 -49.02 10.98 26.99
N GLN A 218 -49.63 11.93 26.26
CA GLN A 218 -50.73 12.74 26.78
C GLN A 218 -51.97 11.90 27.07
N GLU A 219 -52.34 10.99 26.17
CA GLU A 219 -53.46 10.06 26.38
C GLU A 219 -53.24 9.18 27.61
N PHE A 220 -52.04 8.64 27.78
CA PHE A 220 -51.71 7.85 28.95
C PHE A 220 -51.74 8.66 30.24
N GLN A 221 -51.27 9.91 30.22
CA GLN A 221 -51.41 10.83 31.36
C GLN A 221 -52.88 11.09 31.73
N ILE A 222 -53.77 11.20 30.75
CA ILE A 222 -55.21 11.33 31.00
C ILE A 222 -55.75 10.07 31.67
N SER A 223 -55.42 8.89 31.15
CA SER A 223 -55.83 7.61 31.76
C SER A 223 -55.30 7.45 33.18
N LEU A 224 -54.04 7.81 33.45
CA LEU A 224 -53.48 7.81 34.81
C LEU A 224 -54.22 8.77 35.76
N LYS A 225 -54.63 9.95 35.28
CA LYS A 225 -55.44 10.90 36.09
C LYS A 225 -56.80 10.32 36.44
N LEU A 226 -57.47 9.68 35.48
CA LEU A 226 -58.76 9.01 35.72
C LEU A 226 -58.61 7.85 36.72
N LEU A 227 -57.58 7.02 36.56
CA LEU A 227 -57.27 5.93 37.49
C LEU A 227 -56.93 6.43 38.89
N THR A 228 -56.24 7.57 38.99
CA THR A 228 -55.95 8.21 40.27
C THR A 228 -57.25 8.68 40.94
N ALA A 229 -58.16 9.32 40.20
CA ALA A 229 -59.46 9.72 40.73
C ALA A 229 -60.27 8.51 41.23
N ARG A 230 -60.28 7.40 40.48
CA ARG A 230 -60.94 6.15 40.89
C ARG A 230 -60.28 5.49 42.11
N CYS A 231 -58.96 5.54 42.24
CA CYS A 231 -58.27 5.08 43.45
C CYS A 231 -58.61 5.91 44.69
N LEU A 232 -58.98 7.19 44.53
CA LEU A 232 -59.43 8.05 45.63
C LEU A 232 -60.87 7.75 46.04
N GLU A 233 -61.72 7.29 45.11
CA GLU A 233 -63.11 6.88 45.38
C GLU A 233 -63.19 5.59 46.21
N ASP A 234 -62.35 4.60 45.91
CA ASP A 234 -62.21 3.37 46.72
C ASP A 234 -60.72 3.00 46.95
N PRO A 235 -60.11 3.49 48.04
CA PRO A 235 -58.70 3.26 48.36
C PRO A 235 -58.38 1.81 48.73
N ASN A 236 -59.35 1.08 49.30
CA ASN A 236 -59.15 -0.27 49.82
C ASN A 236 -59.26 -1.31 48.70
N GLY A 237 -60.18 -1.12 47.74
CA GLY A 237 -60.29 -1.97 46.55
C GLY A 237 -59.13 -1.81 45.55
N ASN A 238 -58.53 -0.62 45.48
CA ASN A 238 -57.53 -0.26 44.45
C ASN A 238 -56.08 -0.14 44.96
N GLN A 239 -55.75 -0.77 46.09
CA GLN A 239 -54.43 -0.61 46.73
C GLN A 239 -53.24 -1.06 45.85
N LYS A 240 -53.44 -2.05 44.97
CA LYS A 240 -52.40 -2.49 44.02
C LYS A 240 -52.15 -1.44 42.94
N LEU A 241 -53.23 -0.88 42.39
CA LEU A 241 -53.18 0.17 41.38
C LEU A 241 -52.52 1.44 41.93
N SER A 242 -52.86 1.85 43.16
CA SER A 242 -52.24 3.03 43.79
C SER A 242 -50.73 2.89 43.98
N LYS A 243 -50.25 1.71 44.39
CA LYS A 243 -48.79 1.42 44.47
C LYS A 243 -48.10 1.53 43.10
N VAL A 244 -48.75 1.04 42.05
CA VAL A 244 -48.22 1.14 40.67
C VAL A 244 -48.17 2.59 40.20
N LEU A 245 -49.23 3.38 40.42
CA LEU A 245 -49.27 4.80 40.06
C LEU A 245 -48.15 5.59 40.76
N VAL A 246 -47.91 5.33 42.05
CA VAL A 246 -46.80 5.93 42.81
C VAL A 246 -45.44 5.50 42.25
N SER A 247 -45.29 4.22 41.87
CA SER A 247 -44.03 3.74 41.27
C SER A 247 -43.71 4.41 39.93
N ILE A 248 -44.73 4.67 39.11
CA ILE A 248 -44.61 5.36 37.82
C ILE A 248 -44.23 6.83 38.02
N LEU A 249 -44.79 7.49 39.03
CA LEU A 249 -44.41 8.87 39.40
C LEU A 249 -42.95 8.95 39.85
N ASN A 250 -42.51 8.02 40.69
CA ASN A 250 -41.13 7.99 41.19
C ASN A 250 -40.11 7.62 40.10
N SER A 251 -40.47 6.80 39.12
CA SER A 251 -39.60 6.44 37.98
C SER A 251 -39.49 7.54 36.92
N SER A 252 -40.34 8.56 36.99
CA SER A 252 -40.39 9.70 36.06
C SER A 252 -39.59 10.94 36.53
N ARG A 253 -39.11 10.93 37.78
CA ARG A 253 -38.13 11.88 38.33
C ARG A 253 -36.71 11.42 38.03
#